data_AF-A0A813KV92-F1
#
_entry.id   AF-A0A813KV92-F1
#
_cell.length_a   1.000
_cell.length_b   1.000
_cell.length_c   1.000
_cell.angle_alpha   90.00
_cell.angle_beta   90.00
_cell.angle_gamma   90.00
#
_symmetry.space_group_name_H-M   'P 1'
#
loop_
_entity.id
_entity.type
_entity.pdbx_description
1 polymer ?
#
loop_
_entity_poly.entity_id
_entity_poly.type
_entity_poly.pdbx_seq_one_letter_code
_entity_poly.pdbx_strand_id
1 'polypeptide(L)'
;NMPRGNDSFGVFISQTAVATLSKDDINRLTYATTTGNTFCGSQISPEDRDKNESFMEVYSTGRRATKYMGYPMKKAPNFDRSSSRYYSEYVAFPLGDSKANNASAKNYKEAGSSRARNGGKLDGRTSYMQEFGNKLTTEQMENAKGISAEPLQDTLKVVSGKLLYNTALSHDTFK
;
A
#
# COMPACT_ATOMS: atom_id res chain seq x y z
N ASN A 1 12.45 -17.95 -9.09
CA ASN A 1 12.22 -18.67 -7.83
C ASN A 1 12.75 -17.83 -6.68
N MET A 2 11.95 -16.85 -6.24
CA MET A 2 12.12 -16.36 -4.87
C MET A 2 11.96 -17.56 -3.92
N PRO A 3 12.75 -17.66 -2.84
CA PRO A 3 12.44 -18.60 -1.77
C PRO A 3 11.08 -18.19 -1.19
N ARG A 4 10.02 -18.89 -1.61
CA ARG A 4 8.74 -18.93 -0.93
C ARG A 4 8.91 -19.88 0.24
N GLY A 5 9.57 -19.43 1.28
CA GLY A 5 9.69 -20.14 2.53
C GLY A 5 9.58 -19.11 3.63
N ASN A 6 8.42 -19.06 4.28
CA ASN A 6 8.38 -18.59 5.66
C ASN A 6 9.01 -19.71 6.51
N ASP A 7 10.27 -20.04 6.22
CA ASP A 7 11.03 -21.06 6.90
C ASP A 7 11.47 -20.40 8.21
N SER A 8 10.55 -20.39 9.17
CA SER A 8 10.95 -20.28 10.55
C SER A 8 11.78 -21.53 10.83
N PHE A 9 13.09 -21.42 10.63
CA PHE A 9 14.05 -22.24 11.33
C PHE A 9 13.68 -22.04 12.80
N GLY A 10 13.07 -23.05 13.43
CA GLY A 10 12.56 -22.92 14.78
C GLY A 10 13.63 -22.38 15.74
N VAL A 11 13.24 -22.07 16.97
CA VAL A 11 14.22 -21.65 17.98
C VAL A 11 15.12 -22.85 18.31
N PHE A 12 16.21 -22.98 17.57
CA PHE A 12 17.25 -23.96 17.84
C PHE A 12 18.11 -23.44 18.97
N ILE A 13 18.42 -24.34 19.90
CA ILE A 13 19.32 -24.06 21.00
C ILE A 13 20.72 -23.81 20.41
N SER A 14 21.45 -22.81 20.93
CA SER A 14 22.81 -22.54 20.45
C SER A 14 23.71 -23.77 20.66
N GLN A 15 24.64 -24.01 19.74
CA GLN A 15 25.58 -25.14 19.86
C GLN A 15 26.38 -25.10 21.17
N THR A 16 26.65 -23.89 21.67
CA THR A 16 27.32 -23.66 22.95
C THR A 16 26.49 -24.14 24.14
N ALA A 17 25.18 -23.92 24.12
CA ALA A 17 24.28 -24.37 25.18
C ALA A 17 24.08 -25.90 25.13
N VAL A 18 24.13 -26.51 23.93
CA VAL A 18 24.13 -27.98 23.79
C VAL A 18 25.39 -28.59 24.37
N ALA A 19 26.56 -27.96 24.19
CA ALA A 19 27.83 -28.47 24.66
C ALA A 19 27.98 -28.46 26.19
N THR A 20 27.25 -27.59 26.91
CA THR A 20 27.31 -27.50 28.38
C THR A 20 26.35 -28.46 29.10
N LEU A 21 25.41 -29.06 28.38
CA LEU A 21 24.39 -29.93 28.96
C LEU A 21 24.82 -31.40 28.95
N SER A 22 24.40 -32.14 29.97
CA SER A 22 24.58 -33.59 30.00
C SER A 22 23.71 -34.26 28.94
N LYS A 23 24.09 -35.46 28.49
CA LYS A 23 23.31 -36.24 27.52
C LYS A 23 21.87 -36.51 28.01
N ASP A 24 21.69 -36.69 29.32
CA ASP A 24 20.36 -36.88 29.92
C ASP A 24 19.53 -35.60 29.90
N ASP A 25 20.14 -34.43 30.09
CA ASP A 25 19.44 -33.14 30.02
C ASP A 25 19.07 -32.76 28.58
N ILE A 26 19.93 -33.09 27.61
CA ILE A 26 19.61 -32.94 26.19
C ILE A 26 18.40 -33.81 25.84
N ASN A 27 18.38 -35.07 26.28
CA ASN A 27 17.23 -35.95 26.10
C ASN A 27 15.97 -35.37 26.78
N ARG A 28 16.09 -34.86 28.02
CA ARG A 28 15.00 -34.18 28.74
C ARG A 28 14.43 -32.96 28.01
N LEU A 29 15.31 -32.14 27.46
CA LEU A 29 14.97 -30.92 26.73
C LEU A 29 14.38 -31.22 25.34
N THR A 30 14.81 -32.31 24.71
CA THR A 30 14.36 -32.77 23.38
C THR A 30 13.25 -33.81 23.42
N TYR A 31 12.72 -34.18 24.60
CA TYR A 31 11.39 -34.78 24.71
C TYR A 31 10.33 -33.73 24.33
N ALA A 32 10.36 -33.33 23.05
CA ALA A 32 9.20 -32.88 22.33
C ALA A 32 8.11 -33.90 22.60
N THR A 33 6.95 -33.40 23.04
CA THR A 33 5.77 -34.20 23.30
C THR A 33 5.57 -35.16 22.12
N THR A 34 5.68 -36.47 22.36
CA THR A 34 5.51 -37.53 21.36
C THR A 34 4.16 -37.45 20.63
N THR A 35 3.23 -36.64 21.13
CA THR A 35 1.95 -36.31 20.52
C THR A 35 2.05 -35.41 19.28
N GLY A 36 3.17 -34.73 19.04
CA GLY A 36 3.34 -33.84 17.87
C GLY A 36 3.21 -34.55 16.52
N ASN A 37 3.65 -35.82 16.44
CA ASN A 37 3.53 -36.65 15.23
C ASN A 37 2.28 -37.57 15.23
N THR A 38 1.50 -37.62 16.32
CA THR A 38 0.29 -38.45 16.36
C THR A 38 -0.88 -37.85 15.57
N PHE A 39 -0.77 -36.57 15.20
CA PHE A 39 -1.74 -35.87 14.35
C PHE A 39 -1.11 -35.44 13.02
N CYS A 40 -0.34 -36.33 12.39
CA CYS A 40 -0.15 -36.24 10.95
C CYS A 40 -1.54 -36.43 10.33
N GLY A 41 -2.26 -35.32 10.11
CA GLY A 41 -3.56 -35.34 9.45
C GLY A 41 -3.47 -36.18 8.18
N SER A 42 -4.57 -36.86 7.83
CA SER A 42 -4.63 -37.71 6.64
C SER A 42 -4.00 -36.99 5.46
N GLN A 43 -2.97 -37.60 4.86
CA GLN A 43 -2.33 -37.02 3.69
C GLN A 43 -3.38 -36.90 2.60
N ILE A 44 -3.59 -35.66 2.13
CA ILE A 44 -4.54 -35.37 1.06
C ILE A 44 -4.04 -36.08 -0.20
N SER A 45 -4.90 -36.89 -0.82
CA SER A 45 -4.59 -37.56 -2.08
C SER A 45 -4.24 -36.51 -3.16
N PRO A 46 -3.39 -36.83 -4.14
CA PRO A 46 -3.08 -35.89 -5.22
C PRO A 46 -4.32 -35.41 -5.98
N GLU A 47 -5.33 -36.28 -6.09
CA GLU A 47 -6.61 -36.05 -6.77
C GLU A 47 -7.54 -35.11 -5.98
N ASP A 48 -7.42 -35.08 -4.65
CA ASP A 48 -8.22 -34.24 -3.77
C ASP A 48 -7.49 -32.95 -3.36
N ARG A 49 -6.25 -32.75 -3.83
CA ARG A 49 -5.47 -31.54 -3.55
C ARG A 49 -6.14 -30.28 -4.08
N ASP A 50 -6.81 -30.38 -5.23
CA ASP A 50 -7.53 -29.27 -5.85
C ASP A 50 -8.93 -29.05 -5.26
N LYS A 51 -9.46 -30.05 -4.54
CA LYS A 51 -10.77 -29.98 -3.86
C LYS A 51 -10.65 -29.38 -2.46
N ASN A 52 -9.48 -29.49 -1.83
CA ASN A 52 -9.23 -28.94 -0.52
C ASN A 52 -8.81 -27.47 -0.62
N GLU A 53 -9.73 -26.59 -0.26
CA GLU A 53 -9.46 -25.16 -0.20
C GLU A 53 -8.62 -24.83 1.05
N SER A 54 -7.63 -23.96 0.89
CA SER A 54 -6.91 -23.46 2.05
C SER A 54 -7.84 -22.53 2.85
N PHE A 55 -8.07 -22.83 4.13
CA PHE A 55 -8.80 -21.92 5.03
C PHE A 55 -8.22 -20.50 5.05
N MET A 56 -6.92 -20.37 4.78
CA MET A 56 -6.26 -19.07 4.68
C MET A 56 -6.72 -18.29 3.44
N GLU A 57 -7.01 -18.95 2.32
CA GLU A 57 -7.57 -18.29 1.14
C GLU A 57 -8.97 -17.75 1.45
N VAL A 58 -9.85 -18.61 2.00
CA VAL A 58 -11.21 -18.22 2.41
C VAL A 58 -11.17 -17.05 3.39
N TYR A 59 -10.39 -17.16 4.47
CA TYR A 59 -10.27 -16.11 5.49
C TYR A 59 -9.74 -14.78 4.94
N SER A 60 -8.88 -14.84 3.94
CA SER A 60 -8.25 -13.65 3.37
C SER A 60 -9.04 -13.00 2.22
N THR A 61 -10.19 -13.56 1.86
CA THR A 61 -11.10 -13.00 0.86
C THR A 61 -11.52 -11.59 1.29
N GLY A 62 -11.41 -10.62 0.37
CA GLY A 62 -11.69 -9.20 0.63
C GLY A 62 -10.52 -8.39 1.20
N ARG A 63 -9.49 -9.03 1.79
CA ARG A 63 -8.28 -8.33 2.28
C ARG A 63 -7.17 -8.27 1.23
N ARG A 64 -7.01 -9.34 0.46
CA ARG A 64 -6.01 -9.47 -0.62
C ARG A 64 -6.62 -10.16 -1.84
N ALA A 65 -5.88 -10.13 -2.95
CA ALA A 65 -6.24 -10.94 -4.10
C ALA A 65 -6.17 -12.42 -3.72
N THR A 66 -7.25 -13.15 -4.02
CA THR A 66 -7.39 -14.60 -3.79
C THR A 66 -7.94 -15.26 -5.06
N LYS A 67 -7.91 -16.60 -5.13
CA LYS A 67 -8.49 -17.37 -6.24
C LYS A 67 -9.95 -17.00 -6.52
N TYR A 68 -10.72 -16.71 -5.47
CA TYR A 68 -12.15 -16.36 -5.55
C TYR A 68 -12.40 -14.87 -5.79
N MET A 69 -11.41 -14.01 -5.50
CA MET A 69 -11.52 -12.56 -5.59
C MET A 69 -10.21 -11.96 -6.09
N GLY A 70 -10.01 -12.00 -7.40
CA GLY A 70 -8.75 -11.60 -8.04
C GLY A 70 -8.39 -10.12 -7.87
N TYR A 71 -9.41 -9.25 -7.78
CA TYR A 71 -9.22 -7.84 -7.47
C TYR A 71 -10.13 -7.46 -6.30
N PRO A 72 -9.58 -7.25 -5.09
CA PRO A 72 -10.39 -6.73 -4.01
C PRO A 72 -10.83 -5.32 -4.39
N MET A 73 -12.14 -5.13 -4.61
CA MET A 73 -12.68 -3.78 -4.78
C MET A 73 -12.43 -3.03 -3.46
N LYS A 74 -11.35 -2.24 -3.43
CA LYS A 74 -11.09 -1.26 -2.37
C LYS A 74 -12.04 -0.09 -2.52
N LYS A 75 -13.34 -0.38 -2.57
CA LYS A 75 -14.36 0.64 -2.38
C LYS A 75 -14.45 0.80 -0.88
N ALA A 76 -13.75 1.79 -0.35
CA ALA A 76 -14.08 2.30 0.97
C ALA A 76 -15.60 2.50 0.95
N PRO A 77 -16.35 1.99 1.96
CA PRO A 77 -17.75 2.35 2.08
C PRO A 77 -17.82 3.86 1.93
N ASN A 78 -18.74 4.37 1.11
CA ASN A 78 -18.98 5.80 1.02
C ASN A 78 -19.58 6.19 2.38
N PHE A 79 -18.71 6.32 3.36
CA PHE A 79 -18.92 6.96 4.63
C PHE A 79 -19.15 8.41 4.22
N ASP A 80 -20.42 8.73 4.00
CA ASP A 80 -20.85 10.11 3.84
C ASP A 80 -20.20 10.96 4.95
N ARG A 81 -19.93 12.23 4.66
CA ARG A 81 -19.21 13.11 5.60
C ARG A 81 -19.87 13.12 6.98
N SER A 82 -21.17 12.86 7.03
CA SER A 82 -21.97 12.62 8.24
C SER A 82 -21.43 11.57 9.21
N SER A 83 -20.70 10.56 8.72
CA SER A 83 -20.12 9.48 9.52
C SER A 83 -18.75 9.79 10.11
N SER A 84 -18.18 10.95 9.77
CA SER A 84 -16.90 11.38 10.33
C SER A 84 -17.08 12.18 11.61
N ARG A 85 -16.24 11.92 12.61
CA ARG A 85 -16.27 12.58 13.94
C ARG A 85 -16.23 14.11 13.87
N TYR A 86 -15.47 14.66 12.93
CA TYR A 86 -15.41 16.11 12.72
C TYR A 86 -16.75 16.72 12.31
N TYR A 87 -17.60 15.96 11.62
CA TYR A 87 -18.92 16.42 11.18
C TYR A 87 -19.94 16.33 12.32
N SER A 88 -19.83 15.32 13.20
CA SER A 88 -20.67 15.23 14.40
C SER A 88 -20.35 16.30 15.43
N GLU A 89 -19.09 16.73 15.52
CA GLU A 89 -18.65 17.80 16.43
C GLU A 89 -18.88 19.20 15.83
N TYR A 90 -19.07 19.29 14.51
CA TYR A 90 -19.42 20.54 13.85
C TYR A 90 -20.89 20.88 14.11
N VAL A 91 -21.12 21.73 15.11
CA VAL A 91 -22.39 22.43 15.23
C VAL A 91 -22.46 23.41 14.08
N ALA A 92 -23.23 23.09 13.05
CA ALA A 92 -23.53 24.02 11.98
C ALA A 92 -24.21 25.24 12.63
N PHE A 93 -23.45 26.32 12.82
CA PHE A 93 -24.01 27.58 13.23
C PHE A 93 -25.15 27.88 12.26
N PRO A 94 -26.34 28.28 12.76
CA PRO A 94 -27.42 28.65 11.87
C PRO A 94 -26.84 29.64 10.86
N LEU A 95 -27.11 29.40 9.57
CA LEU A 95 -26.60 30.10 8.38
C LEU A 95 -26.91 31.62 8.35
N GLY A 96 -26.85 32.30 9.49
CA GLY A 96 -27.14 33.72 9.69
C GLY A 96 -26.26 34.59 8.81
N ASP A 97 -24.99 34.23 8.67
CA ASP A 97 -24.06 34.94 7.79
C ASP A 97 -24.44 34.83 6.31
N SER A 98 -25.03 33.71 5.87
CA SER A 98 -25.48 33.60 4.47
C SER A 98 -26.62 34.57 4.18
N LYS A 99 -27.60 34.68 5.10
CA LYS A 99 -28.72 35.61 4.94
C LYS A 99 -28.26 37.07 5.06
N ALA A 100 -27.39 37.36 6.03
CA ALA A 100 -26.81 38.69 6.22
C ALA A 100 -25.92 39.10 5.03
N ASN A 101 -25.04 38.22 4.54
CA ASN A 101 -24.21 38.48 3.38
C ASN A 101 -25.04 38.64 2.10
N ASN A 102 -26.11 37.85 1.93
CA ASN A 102 -27.01 38.02 0.80
C ASN A 102 -27.77 39.35 0.87
N ALA A 103 -28.22 39.77 2.05
CA ALA A 103 -28.87 41.06 2.25
C ALA A 103 -27.90 42.23 1.97
N SER A 104 -26.69 42.17 2.53
CA SER A 104 -25.63 43.15 2.26
C SER A 104 -25.25 43.20 0.78
N ALA A 105 -25.09 42.04 0.12
CA ALA A 105 -24.76 41.96 -1.31
C ALA A 105 -25.88 42.54 -2.19
N LYS A 106 -27.16 42.36 -1.82
CA LYS A 106 -28.28 43.02 -2.51
C LYS A 106 -28.21 44.54 -2.34
N ASN A 107 -27.98 45.03 -1.12
CA ASN A 107 -27.83 46.47 -0.86
C ASN A 107 -26.69 47.07 -1.69
N TYR A 108 -25.55 46.40 -1.82
CA TYR A 108 -24.44 46.87 -2.65
C TYR A 108 -24.70 46.82 -4.16
N LYS A 109 -25.57 45.92 -4.64
CA LYS A 109 -26.01 45.87 -6.05
C LYS A 109 -27.01 46.97 -6.37
N GLU A 110 -27.97 47.21 -5.48
CA GLU A 110 -29.05 48.19 -5.65
C GLU A 110 -28.59 49.63 -5.43
N ALA A 111 -27.59 49.84 -4.57
CA ALA A 111 -27.00 51.16 -4.32
C ALA A 111 -26.23 51.76 -5.52
N GLY A 112 -26.40 51.21 -6.73
CA GLY A 112 -25.93 51.81 -7.96
C GLY A 112 -24.44 52.11 -7.86
N SER A 113 -23.64 51.07 -7.68
CA SER A 113 -22.18 51.17 -7.69
C SER A 113 -21.73 51.67 -9.08
N SER A 114 -21.78 52.98 -9.28
CA SER A 114 -20.92 53.78 -10.16
C SER A 114 -19.48 53.73 -9.64
N ARG A 115 -19.00 52.53 -9.24
CA ARG A 115 -17.58 52.28 -9.03
C ARG A 115 -16.90 52.75 -10.30
N ALA A 116 -16.16 53.84 -10.16
CA ALA A 116 -15.24 54.30 -11.18
C ALA A 116 -14.52 53.04 -11.67
N ARG A 117 -14.60 52.76 -12.97
CA ARG A 117 -13.92 51.63 -13.63
C ARG A 117 -12.39 51.86 -13.65
N ASN A 118 -11.83 52.43 -12.59
CA ASN A 118 -10.41 52.55 -12.34
C ASN A 118 -9.89 51.26 -11.69
N GLY A 119 -10.47 50.10 -12.05
CA GLY A 119 -9.77 48.84 -11.85
C GLY A 119 -8.58 48.90 -12.80
N GLY A 120 -7.38 49.08 -12.26
CA GLY A 120 -6.14 49.00 -13.03
C GLY A 120 -6.25 47.81 -13.97
N LYS A 121 -5.96 48.04 -15.25
CA LYS A 121 -6.15 47.05 -16.32
C LYS A 121 -5.38 45.80 -15.92
N LEU A 122 -6.09 44.78 -15.42
CA LEU A 122 -5.47 43.50 -15.11
C LEU A 122 -4.96 42.98 -16.44
N ASP A 123 -3.65 42.77 -16.54
CA ASP A 123 -2.95 42.47 -17.80
C ASP A 123 -3.30 41.08 -18.35
N GLY A 124 -4.36 40.44 -17.86
CA GLY A 124 -4.78 39.07 -18.17
C GLY A 124 -3.76 38.00 -17.75
N ARG A 125 -2.57 38.41 -17.29
CA ARG A 125 -1.46 37.58 -16.89
C ARG A 125 -1.57 37.34 -15.40
N THR A 126 -1.84 36.09 -15.03
CA THR A 126 -1.66 35.63 -13.67
C THR A 126 -0.17 35.52 -13.37
N SER A 127 0.24 35.65 -12.10
CA SER A 127 1.62 35.34 -11.68
C SER A 127 2.03 33.95 -12.16
N TYR A 128 1.10 33.01 -12.16
CA TYR A 128 1.28 31.67 -12.70
C TYR A 128 1.66 31.66 -14.19
N MET A 129 1.01 32.48 -15.03
CA MET A 129 1.42 32.60 -16.44
C MET A 129 2.79 33.27 -16.60
N GLN A 130 3.18 34.15 -15.68
CA GLN A 130 4.47 34.81 -15.72
C GLN A 130 5.61 33.88 -15.26
N GLU A 131 5.35 33.04 -14.27
CA GLU A 131 6.31 32.10 -13.68
C GLU A 131 6.38 30.76 -14.45
N PHE A 132 5.24 30.29 -14.99
CA PHE A 132 5.11 28.96 -15.59
C PHE A 132 4.51 28.96 -17.01
N GLY A 133 4.13 30.12 -17.56
CA GLY A 133 3.51 30.20 -18.90
C GLY A 133 4.49 30.03 -20.05
N ASN A 134 5.80 30.08 -19.76
CA ASN A 134 6.81 29.62 -20.71
C ASN A 134 6.72 28.09 -20.78
N LYS A 135 6.25 27.57 -21.92
CA LYS A 135 6.27 26.14 -22.18
C LYS A 135 7.71 25.65 -21.98
N LEU A 136 7.90 24.77 -21.00
CA LEU A 136 9.18 24.08 -20.79
C LEU A 136 9.61 23.44 -22.11
N THR A 137 10.89 23.52 -22.42
CA THR A 137 11.42 22.83 -23.61
C THR A 137 11.25 21.32 -23.44
N THR A 138 11.19 20.57 -24.53
CA THR A 138 11.08 19.10 -24.50
C THR A 138 12.20 18.48 -23.65
N GLU A 139 13.42 19.03 -23.74
CA GLU A 139 14.57 18.62 -22.93
C GLU A 139 14.36 18.85 -21.43
N GLN A 140 13.78 19.99 -21.03
CA GLN A 140 13.46 20.27 -19.63
C GLN A 140 12.36 19.33 -19.11
N MET A 141 11.37 19.00 -19.94
CA MET A 141 10.31 18.05 -19.58
C MET A 141 10.86 16.63 -19.43
N GLU A 142 11.81 16.23 -20.28
CA GLU A 142 12.48 14.91 -20.18
C GLU A 142 13.36 14.81 -18.94
N ASN A 143 14.10 15.87 -18.60
CA ASN A 143 14.91 15.92 -17.38
C ASN A 143 14.07 16.00 -16.09
N ALA A 144 12.85 16.53 -16.16
CA ALA A 144 11.93 16.58 -15.03
C ALA A 144 11.19 15.25 -14.80
N LYS A 145 11.23 14.30 -15.75
CA LYS A 145 10.69 12.96 -15.51
C LYS A 145 11.59 12.26 -14.50
N GLY A 146 11.05 12.03 -13.31
CA GLY A 146 11.71 11.19 -12.32
C GLY A 146 12.05 9.82 -12.91
N ILE A 147 13.14 9.22 -12.41
CA ILE A 147 13.52 7.86 -12.75
C ILE A 147 12.32 6.96 -12.44
N SER A 148 11.88 6.18 -13.44
CA SER A 148 10.75 5.26 -13.27
C SER A 148 11.04 4.33 -12.10
N ALA A 149 10.16 4.34 -11.09
CA ALA A 149 10.20 3.40 -9.98
C ALA A 149 9.56 2.06 -10.34
N GLU A 150 9.26 1.82 -11.63
CA GLU A 150 8.77 0.54 -12.07
C GLU A 150 9.85 -0.53 -11.84
N PRO A 151 9.45 -1.71 -11.34
CA PRO A 151 10.38 -2.82 -11.14
C PRO A 151 11.00 -3.19 -12.48
N LEU A 152 12.33 -3.21 -12.53
CA LEU A 152 13.12 -3.59 -13.70
C LEU A 152 12.61 -4.93 -14.24
N GLN A 153 11.89 -4.91 -15.37
CA GLN A 153 11.30 -6.13 -15.95
C GLN A 153 12.35 -7.05 -16.59
N ASP A 154 13.63 -6.66 -16.55
CA ASP A 154 14.68 -7.21 -17.41
C ASP A 154 15.30 -8.54 -16.93
N THR A 155 14.52 -9.40 -16.27
CA THR A 155 15.01 -10.74 -15.86
C THR A 155 14.12 -11.91 -16.25
N LEU A 156 13.13 -11.73 -17.13
CA LEU A 156 12.30 -12.84 -17.60
C LEU A 156 12.37 -13.03 -19.11
N LYS A 157 13.56 -13.38 -19.62
CA LYS A 157 13.64 -14.19 -20.85
C LYS A 157 13.44 -15.66 -20.48
N VAL A 158 12.24 -16.17 -20.71
CA VAL A 158 11.95 -17.61 -20.66
C VAL A 158 12.54 -18.25 -21.92
N VAL A 159 13.73 -18.79 -21.81
CA VAL A 159 14.25 -19.75 -22.80
C VAL A 159 13.98 -21.14 -22.25
N SER A 160 13.24 -21.95 -23.03
CA SER A 160 13.07 -23.41 -22.83
C SER A 160 12.53 -23.90 -21.47
N GLY A 161 11.61 -23.16 -20.84
CA GLY A 161 10.76 -23.68 -19.77
C GLY A 161 11.46 -24.00 -18.43
N LYS A 162 12.72 -23.58 -18.26
CA LYS A 162 13.44 -23.66 -16.97
C LYS A 162 13.92 -22.27 -16.56
N LEU A 163 13.50 -21.82 -15.38
CA LEU A 163 13.95 -20.56 -14.77
C LEU A 163 15.41 -20.68 -14.32
N LEU A 164 16.34 -20.16 -15.13
CA LEU A 164 17.73 -19.94 -14.75
C LEU A 164 17.83 -18.67 -13.90
N TYR A 165 17.99 -18.80 -12.59
CA TYR A 165 18.67 -17.78 -11.80
C TYR A 165 20.11 -18.27 -11.64
N ASN A 166 21.03 -17.69 -12.39
CA ASN A 166 22.45 -17.84 -12.12
C ASN A 166 22.91 -16.66 -11.26
N THR A 167 23.46 -17.02 -10.11
CA THR A 167 24.36 -16.26 -9.22
C THR A 167 23.77 -15.07 -8.46
N ALA A 168 23.71 -15.24 -7.14
CA ALA A 168 23.65 -14.15 -6.18
C ALA A 168 24.96 -13.36 -6.26
N LEU A 169 24.86 -12.03 -6.41
CA LEU A 169 25.97 -11.13 -6.11
C LEU A 169 26.25 -11.24 -4.61
N SER A 170 27.31 -11.97 -4.26
CA SER A 170 27.89 -11.91 -2.93
C SER A 170 28.29 -10.47 -2.64
N HIS A 171 27.94 -9.99 -1.45
CA HIS A 171 28.41 -8.72 -0.91
C HIS A 171 29.93 -8.81 -0.74
N ASP A 172 30.69 -8.35 -1.74
CA ASP A 172 32.10 -8.05 -1.53
C ASP A 172 32.18 -6.81 -0.63
N THR A 173 32.81 -7.01 0.51
CA THR A 173 33.14 -6.00 1.50
C THR A 173 34.03 -4.93 0.87
N PHE A 174 33.56 -3.68 0.83
CA PHE A 174 34.43 -2.53 0.63
C PHE A 174 35.27 -2.33 1.89
N LYS A 175 36.60 -2.38 1.73
CA LYS A 175 37.59 -1.90 2.71
C LYS A 175 37.78 -0.40 2.58
#